data_AF-A0AAD6RVZ9-F1
#
_entry.id   AF-A0AAD6RVZ9-F1
#
_cell.length_a   1.000
_cell.length_b   1.000
_cell.length_c   1.000
_cell.angle_alpha   90.00
_cell.angle_beta   90.00
_cell.angle_gamma   90.00
#
_symmetry.space_group_name_H-M   'P 1'
#
loop_
_entity.id
_entity.type
_entity.pdbx_description
1 polymer ?
#
loop_
_entity_poly.entity_id
_entity_poly.type
_entity_poly.pdbx_seq_one_letter_code
_entity_poly.pdbx_strand_id
1 'polypeptide(L)' 'DSELYSQLLFPKKHGFPLFRPQPFRDLSEAAQKTGTEIGDVGIVTRDGSFDPIFSILRATDDPLQR' A
#
# COMPACT_ATOMS: atom_id res chain seq x y z
N ASP A 1 -7.14 -4.57 -10.21
CA ASP A 1 -5.96 -5.19 -10.85
C ASP A 1 -4.95 -5.85 -9.88
N SER A 2 -5.13 -5.83 -8.55
CA SER A 2 -4.29 -6.62 -7.62
C SER A 2 -4.41 -8.15 -7.84
N GLU A 3 -5.58 -8.59 -8.30
CA GLU A 3 -5.86 -10.00 -8.60
C GLU A 3 -4.94 -10.57 -9.69
N LEU A 4 -4.69 -9.81 -10.77
CA LEU A 4 -3.79 -10.24 -11.85
C LEU A 4 -2.37 -10.47 -11.32
N TYR A 5 -1.85 -9.56 -10.50
CA TYR A 5 -0.53 -9.72 -9.90
C TYR A 5 -0.48 -10.90 -8.93
N SER A 6 -1.53 -11.09 -8.14
CA SER A 6 -1.65 -12.24 -7.24
C SER A 6 -1.59 -13.56 -8.00
N GLN A 7 -2.33 -13.67 -9.11
CA GLN A 7 -2.31 -14.85 -9.99
C GLN A 7 -0.94 -15.08 -10.63
N LEU A 8 -0.20 -14.03 -10.98
CA LEU A 8 1.13 -14.14 -11.59
C LEU A 8 2.25 -14.45 -10.57
N LEU A 9 2.10 -14.00 -9.32
CA LEU A 9 3.10 -14.20 -8.25
C LEU A 9 2.91 -15.53 -7.51
N PHE A 10 1.68 -16.05 -7.44
CA PHE A 10 1.36 -17.28 -6.72
C PHE A 10 2.16 -18.51 -7.22
N PRO A 11 2.29 -18.78 -8.53
CA PRO A 11 3.09 -19.90 -9.03
C PRO A 11 4.58 -19.79 -8.66
N LYS A 12 5.08 -18.57 -8.45
CA LYS A 12 6.46 -18.30 -8.05
C LYS A 12 6.68 -18.40 -6.54
N LYS A 13 5.63 -18.64 -5.75
CA LYS A 13 5.64 -18.63 -4.28
C LYS A 13 6.15 -17.30 -3.69
N HIS A 14 5.89 -16.19 -4.38
CA HIS A 14 6.29 -14.85 -3.95
C HIS A 14 5.24 -14.16 -3.05
N GLY A 15 4.13 -14.83 -2.76
CA GLY A 15 3.04 -14.29 -1.93
C GLY A 15 2.11 -13.34 -2.70
N PHE A 16 1.37 -12.53 -1.95
CA PHE A 16 0.45 -11.53 -2.49
C PHE A 16 1.14 -10.17 -2.62
N PRO A 17 0.90 -9.43 -3.72
CA PRO A 17 1.43 -8.10 -3.87
C PRO A 17 0.78 -7.15 -2.86
N LEU A 18 1.60 -6.47 -2.05
CA LEU A 18 1.13 -5.31 -1.27
C LEU A 18 0.90 -4.09 -2.18
N PHE A 19 1.54 -4.09 -3.35
CA PHE A 19 1.41 -3.04 -4.36
C PHE A 19 0.08 -3.16 -5.13
N ARG A 20 -0.70 -2.08 -5.14
CA ARG A 20 -1.90 -1.94 -5.99
C ARG A 20 -1.62 -0.89 -7.09
N PRO A 21 -1.75 -1.21 -8.38
CA PRO A 21 -1.44 -0.27 -9.46
C PRO A 21 -2.47 0.85 -9.66
N GLN A 22 -3.69 0.72 -9.11
CA GLN A 22 -4.75 1.73 -9.26
C GLN A 22 -4.51 2.82 -8.22
N PRO A 23 -4.71 4.11 -8.57
CA PRO A 23 -4.64 5.19 -7.60
C PRO A 23 -5.69 4.96 -6.52
N PHE A 24 -5.24 4.88 -5.27
CA PHE A 24 -6.13 4.85 -4.12
C PHE A 24 -6.82 6.21 -4.02
N ARG A 25 -8.02 6.33 -4.59
CA ARG A 25 -8.77 7.60 -4.62
C ARG A 25 -9.09 8.13 -3.23
N ASP A 26 -9.08 7.23 -2.24
CA ASP A 26 -9.39 7.53 -0.84
C ASP A 26 -8.15 8.00 -0.05
N LEU A 27 -6.95 7.91 -0.63
CA LEU A 27 -5.71 8.42 -0.03
C LEU A 27 -5.50 9.90 -0.36
N SER A 28 -4.72 10.61 0.46
CA SER A 28 -4.29 11.97 0.15
C SER A 28 -3.47 12.01 -1.15
N GLU A 29 -3.48 13.14 -1.87
CA GLU A 29 -2.69 13.28 -3.10
C GLU A 29 -1.19 12.96 -2.90
N ALA A 30 -0.66 13.29 -1.72
CA ALA A 30 0.72 13.00 -1.36
C ALA A 30 0.96 11.48 -1.23
N ALA A 31 0.03 10.74 -0.61
CA ALA A 31 0.11 9.29 -0.46
C ALA A 31 -0.07 8.56 -1.80
N GLN A 32 -0.93 9.09 -2.68
CA GLN A 32 -1.10 8.57 -4.04
C GLN A 32 0.18 8.72 -4.88
N LYS A 33 1.00 9.76 -4.62
CA LYS A 33 2.27 10.00 -5.34
C LYS A 33 3.42 9.13 -4.83
N THR A 34 3.55 8.93 -3.52
CA THR A 34 4.62 8.10 -2.94
C THR A 34 4.30 6.61 -2.94
N GLY A 35 3.02 6.24 -2.84
CA GLY A 35 2.62 4.84 -2.68
C GLY A 35 2.99 4.27 -1.30
N THR A 36 3.18 2.96 -1.24
CA THR A 36 3.60 2.24 -0.02
C THR A 36 5.13 2.22 0.11
N GLU A 37 5.63 2.60 1.27
CA GLU A 37 7.05 2.65 1.60
C GLU A 37 7.40 1.79 2.83
N ILE A 38 8.70 1.53 3.03
CA ILE A 38 9.18 0.88 4.25
C ILE A 38 8.88 1.77 5.44
N GLY A 39 8.32 1.20 6.50
CA GLY A 39 7.90 1.93 7.70
C GLY A 39 6.41 2.25 7.73
N ASP A 40 5.69 2.04 6.62
CA ASP A 40 4.23 2.21 6.60
C ASP A 40 3.53 1.16 7.47
N VAL A 41 2.63 1.65 8.31
CA VAL A 41 1.74 0.89 9.16
C VAL A 41 0.34 1.06 8.61
N GLY A 42 -0.33 -0.06 8.34
CA GLY A 42 -1.61 -0.08 7.64
C GLY A 42 -2.37 -1.38 7.84
N ILE A 43 -3.55 -1.44 7.25
CA ILE A 43 -4.46 -2.60 7.34
C ILE A 43 -4.35 -3.42 6.06
N VAL A 44 -4.24 -4.74 6.20
CA VAL A 44 -4.44 -5.66 5.08
C VAL A 44 -5.94 -5.90 4.94
N THR A 45 -6.51 -5.46 3.82
CA THR A 45 -7.94 -5.57 3.54
C THR A 45 -8.32 -6.98 3.14
N ARG A 46 -9.62 -7.31 3.12
CA ARG A 46 -10.12 -8.65 2.78
C ARG A 46 -9.74 -9.11 1.37
N ASP A 47 -9.54 -8.18 0.44
CA ASP A 47 -9.06 -8.44 -0.93
C ASP A 47 -7.53 -8.54 -1.03
N GLY A 48 -6.81 -8.53 0.10
CA GLY A 48 -5.36 -8.66 0.16
C GLY A 48 -4.58 -7.39 -0.20
N SER A 49 -5.26 -6.25 -0.36
CA SER A 49 -4.61 -4.96 -0.57
C SER A 49 -4.09 -4.39 0.76
N PHE A 50 -3.14 -3.45 0.67
CA PHE A 50 -2.60 -2.74 1.83
C PHE A 50 -3.13 -1.30 1.84
N ASP A 51 -3.74 -0.90 2.95
CA ASP A 51 -4.25 0.45 3.18
C ASP A 51 -3.39 1.16 4.24
N PRO A 52 -2.49 2.08 3.84
CA PRO A 52 -1.56 2.73 4.76
C PRO A 52 -2.28 3.77 5.64
N ILE A 53 -1.97 3.78 6.94
CA ILE A 53 -2.51 4.75 7.92
C ILE A 53 -1.48 5.84 8.23
N PHE A 54 -0.27 5.44 8.61
CA PHE A 54 0.86 6.33 8.89
C PHE A 54 2.18 5.59 8.71
N SER A 55 3.31 6.29 8.73
CA SER A 55 4.64 5.68 8.58
C SER A 55 5.53 5.98 9.76
N ILE A 56 6.08 4.98 10.46
CA ILE A 56 6.91 5.21 11.66
C ILE A 56 8.24 5.91 11.37
N LEU A 57 8.65 5.95 10.10
CA LEU A 57 9.90 6.57 9.65
C LEU A 57 9.73 8.03 9.23
N ARG A 58 8.50 8.54 9.20
CA ARG A 58 8.22 9.94 8.84
C ARG A 58 8.16 10.81 10.09
N ALA A 59 8.41 12.10 9.88
CA ALA A 59 8.33 13.09 10.95
C ALA A 59 6.87 13.41 11.29
N THR A 60 6.60 13.80 12.53
CA THR A 60 5.23 14.07 13.05
C THR A 60 4.57 15.27 12.39
N ASP A 61 5.35 16.15 11.78
CA ASP A 61 4.91 17.30 10.99
C ASP A 61 4.71 16.98 9.50
N ASP A 62 4.98 15.75 9.06
CA ASP A 62 4.75 15.33 7.70
C ASP A 62 3.23 15.32 7.41
N PRO A 63 2.75 15.94 6.32
CA PRO A 63 1.33 15.90 5.93
C PRO A 63 0.75 14.50 5.74
N LEU A 64 1.63 13.49 5.62
CA LEU A 64 1.26 12.08 5.51
C LEU A 64 1.18 11.34 6.85
N GLN A 65 1.56 11.98 7.96
CA GLN A 65 1.23 11.54 9.31
C GLN A 65 -0.06 12.22 9.78
N ARG A 66 -1.14 11.44 9.93
CA ARG A 66 -2.43 11.88 10.46
C ARG A 66 -2.71 11.29 11.83
#